data_AF-A0A957FN79-F1
#
_entry.id   AF-A0A957FN79-F1
#
_cell.length_a   1.000
_cell.length_b   1.000
_cell.length_c   1.000
_cell.angle_alpha   90.00
_cell.angle_beta   90.00
_cell.angle_gamma   90.00
#
_symmetry.space_group_name_H-M   'P 1'
#
loop_
_entity.id
_entity.type
_entity.pdbx_description
1 polymer ?
#
loop_
_entity_poly.entity_id
_entity_poly.type
_entity_poly.pdbx_seq_one_letter_code
_entity_poly.pdbx_strand_id
1 'polypeptide(L)'
;MNDQQITLDLKRFLLTEQCPEAWHGFDLYLFRDEEVVFYVGQSDQAHGRVWQHLLNGFKGRSDVGRFVWCNWPKSMRFTIELHCSQADTFAHVNHELDAAEQALIARWSPCFNVVYNKEPTPLPEKYAPPNAPLRCSRRLGKLIREAERAVEIEDRKLGTQKW
;
A
#
# COMPACT_ATOMS: atom_id res chain seq x y z
N MET A 1 -2.19 -24.57 -0.83
CA MET A 1 -0.97 -24.34 -0.03
C MET A 1 -0.69 -22.86 -0.15
N ASN A 2 -0.14 -22.22 0.88
CA ASN A 2 0.38 -20.84 0.83
C ASN A 2 -0.41 -19.81 -0.01
N ASP A 3 -1.58 -19.39 0.47
CA ASP A 3 -2.08 -18.02 0.20
C ASP A 3 -1.16 -17.04 0.93
N GLN A 4 0.06 -16.88 0.40
CA GLN A 4 1.05 -15.95 0.92
C GLN A 4 0.62 -14.54 0.52
N GLN A 5 -0.21 -13.95 1.36
CA GLN A 5 -0.58 -12.56 1.33
C GLN A 5 -0.40 -11.95 2.71
N ILE A 6 0.13 -10.73 2.76
CA ILE A 6 0.11 -9.88 3.95
C ILE A 6 -0.80 -8.69 3.67
N THR A 7 -1.63 -8.34 4.63
CA THR A 7 -2.56 -7.22 4.54
C THR A 7 -2.46 -6.41 5.82
N LEU A 8 -2.08 -5.14 5.70
CA LEU A 8 -1.86 -4.25 6.85
C LEU A 8 -2.34 -2.83 6.54
N ASP A 9 -2.92 -2.17 7.54
CA ASP A 9 -3.09 -0.73 7.47
C ASP A 9 -1.73 -0.02 7.35
N LEU A 10 -1.67 1.08 6.60
CA LEU A 10 -0.47 1.86 6.37
C LEU A 10 0.19 2.28 7.69
N LYS A 11 -0.59 2.67 8.69
CA LYS A 11 -0.06 3.02 10.02
C LYS A 11 0.72 1.87 10.66
N ARG A 12 0.33 0.60 10.46
CA ARG A 12 1.06 -0.57 10.95
C ARG A 12 2.23 -0.92 10.04
N PHE A 13 2.06 -0.79 8.73
CA PHE A 13 3.15 -0.95 7.77
C PHE A 13 4.32 -0.01 8.08
N LEU A 14 4.05 1.25 8.43
CA LEU A 14 5.07 2.24 8.80
C LEU A 14 5.90 1.85 10.03
N LEU A 15 5.41 0.95 10.88
CA LEU A 15 6.16 0.44 12.04
C LEU A 15 7.10 -0.72 11.66
N THR A 16 7.04 -1.20 10.41
CA THR A 16 7.95 -2.20 9.84
C THR A 16 9.04 -1.51 9.02
N GLU A 17 9.89 -0.71 9.67
CA GLU A 17 10.97 0.02 8.99
C GLU A 17 11.96 -0.90 8.28
N GLN A 18 12.15 -2.11 8.80
CA GLN A 18 12.94 -3.18 8.20
C GLN A 18 11.99 -4.26 7.69
N CYS A 19 12.31 -4.84 6.54
CA CYS A 19 11.53 -5.95 6.01
C CYS A 19 11.67 -7.18 6.92
N PRO A 20 10.58 -7.72 7.47
CA PRO A 20 10.62 -8.99 8.16
C PRO A 20 11.12 -10.10 7.24
N GLU A 21 11.90 -11.05 7.77
CA GLU A 21 12.47 -12.15 6.97
C GLU A 21 11.39 -12.97 6.25
N ALA A 22 10.26 -13.21 6.93
CA ALA A 22 9.11 -13.91 6.36
C ALA A 22 8.47 -13.18 5.16
N TRP A 23 8.82 -11.92 4.92
CA TRP A 23 8.27 -11.08 3.85
C TRP A 23 9.19 -10.96 2.63
N HIS A 24 10.37 -11.57 2.67
CA HIS A 24 11.33 -11.50 1.56
C HIS A 24 10.81 -12.14 0.26
N GLY A 25 9.88 -13.08 0.34
CA GLY A 25 9.28 -13.72 -0.84
C GLY A 25 8.15 -12.93 -1.52
N PHE A 26 7.76 -11.76 -0.97
CA PHE A 26 6.71 -10.95 -1.61
C PHE A 26 7.31 -10.05 -2.69
N ASP A 27 6.76 -10.17 -3.88
CA ASP A 27 7.21 -9.49 -5.10
C ASP A 27 6.14 -8.60 -5.75
N LEU A 28 4.92 -8.63 -5.22
CA LEU A 28 3.78 -7.82 -5.65
C LEU A 28 3.25 -6.99 -4.48
N TYR A 29 2.78 -5.78 -4.76
CA TYR A 29 2.15 -4.93 -3.75
C TYR A 29 1.01 -4.10 -4.33
N LEU A 30 0.07 -3.70 -3.47
CA LEU A 30 -0.95 -2.72 -3.82
C LEU A 30 -1.28 -1.78 -2.66
N PHE A 31 -1.78 -0.61 -3.02
CA PHE A 31 -2.33 0.40 -2.13
C PHE A 31 -3.83 0.48 -2.37
N ARG A 32 -4.64 0.40 -1.32
CA ARG A 32 -6.10 0.53 -1.43
C ARG A 32 -6.71 1.21 -0.22
N ASP A 33 -7.96 1.64 -0.33
CA ASP A 33 -8.84 1.76 0.83
C ASP A 33 -9.80 0.55 0.88
N GLU A 34 -10.88 0.65 1.64
CA GLU A 34 -11.88 -0.42 1.77
C GLU A 34 -12.51 -0.81 0.41
N GLU A 35 -12.64 0.13 -0.53
CA GLU A 35 -13.44 -0.03 -1.76
C GLU A 35 -12.57 0.01 -3.04
N VAL A 36 -11.51 0.83 -3.05
CA VAL A 36 -10.79 1.22 -4.26
C VAL A 36 -9.32 0.87 -4.15
N VAL A 37 -8.79 0.21 -5.18
CA VAL A 37 -7.35 0.03 -5.35
C VAL A 37 -6.78 1.26 -6.05
N PHE A 38 -5.81 1.90 -5.41
CA PHE A 38 -5.17 3.09 -5.93
C PHE A 38 -4.01 2.75 -6.85
N TYR A 39 -3.22 1.74 -6.51
CA TYR A 39 -2.03 1.38 -7.27
C TYR A 39 -1.64 -0.07 -7.02
N VAL A 40 -1.17 -0.74 -8.06
CA VAL A 40 -0.55 -2.07 -8.03
C VAL A 40 0.85 -1.92 -8.61
N GLY A 41 1.83 -2.64 -8.04
CA GLY A 41 3.15 -2.72 -8.63
C GLY A 41 3.88 -4.00 -8.25
N GLN A 42 5.00 -4.24 -8.92
CA GLN A 42 5.92 -5.33 -8.62
C GLN A 42 7.33 -4.86 -8.26
N SER A 43 8.11 -5.74 -7.61
CA SER A 43 9.54 -5.61 -7.34
C SER A 43 10.05 -6.91 -6.72
N ASP A 44 11.32 -7.28 -6.93
CA ASP A 44 11.95 -8.45 -6.26
C ASP A 44 11.87 -8.42 -4.72
N GLN A 45 11.56 -7.25 -4.13
CA GLN A 45 11.30 -7.09 -2.71
C GLN A 45 10.22 -6.01 -2.52
N ALA A 46 8.95 -6.44 -2.42
CA ALA A 46 7.78 -5.56 -2.44
C ALA A 46 7.76 -4.56 -1.27
N HIS A 47 8.13 -5.00 -0.06
CA HIS A 47 8.14 -4.16 1.14
C HIS A 47 9.00 -2.89 0.99
N GLY A 48 10.25 -3.04 0.56
CA GLY A 48 11.16 -1.93 0.36
C GLY A 48 10.73 -1.06 -0.81
N ARG A 49 10.09 -1.62 -1.83
CA ARG A 49 9.50 -0.83 -2.91
C ARG A 49 8.37 0.08 -2.43
N VAL A 50 7.48 -0.42 -1.55
CA VAL A 50 6.47 0.40 -0.88
C VAL A 50 7.14 1.52 -0.07
N TRP A 51 8.18 1.23 0.71
CA TRP A 51 8.95 2.26 1.43
C TRP A 51 9.58 3.31 0.50
N GLN A 52 10.13 2.88 -0.64
CA GLN A 52 10.66 3.80 -1.65
C GLN A 52 9.57 4.73 -2.19
N HIS A 53 8.37 4.22 -2.49
CA HIS A 53 7.24 5.06 -2.91
C HIS A 53 6.92 6.11 -1.85
N LEU A 54 6.82 5.71 -0.59
CA LEU A 54 6.54 6.61 0.54
C LEU A 54 7.63 7.69 0.69
N LEU A 55 8.92 7.32 0.68
CA LEU A 55 10.03 8.27 0.77
C LEU A 55 10.07 9.25 -0.41
N ASN A 56 9.85 8.74 -1.63
CA ASN A 56 9.83 9.54 -2.85
C ASN A 56 8.58 10.42 -2.98
N GLY A 57 7.51 10.10 -2.25
CA GLY A 57 6.29 10.91 -2.18
C GLY A 57 6.55 12.33 -1.65
N PHE A 58 7.44 12.50 -0.67
CA PHE A 58 7.82 13.84 -0.18
C PHE A 58 8.50 14.69 -1.26
N LYS A 59 9.24 14.03 -2.16
CA LYS A 59 9.97 14.64 -3.28
C LYS A 59 9.12 14.79 -4.54
N GLY A 60 7.87 14.31 -4.52
CA GLY A 60 7.00 14.30 -5.70
C GLY A 60 7.50 13.37 -6.83
N ARG A 61 8.29 12.35 -6.50
CA ARG A 61 8.85 11.37 -7.48
C ARG A 61 8.07 10.06 -7.51
N SER A 62 6.92 10.02 -6.85
CA SER A 62 6.05 8.85 -6.73
C SER A 62 4.64 9.37 -6.52
N ASP A 63 3.75 9.17 -7.50
CA ASP A 63 2.37 9.68 -7.42
C ASP A 63 1.58 9.00 -6.30
N VAL A 64 1.68 7.68 -6.18
CA VAL A 64 1.05 6.94 -5.08
C VAL A 64 1.62 7.34 -3.72
N GLY A 65 2.93 7.53 -3.62
CA GLY A 65 3.55 7.97 -2.36
C GLY A 65 3.16 9.40 -2.00
N ARG A 66 3.08 10.28 -3.00
CA ARG A 66 2.64 11.66 -2.84
C ARG A 66 1.17 11.71 -2.42
N PHE A 67 0.33 10.91 -3.06
CA PHE A 67 -1.09 10.75 -2.74
C PHE A 67 -1.32 10.34 -1.28
N VAL A 68 -0.55 9.35 -0.80
CA VAL A 68 -0.59 8.92 0.61
C VAL A 68 -0.38 10.11 1.55
N TRP A 69 0.62 10.95 1.29
CA TRP A 69 0.92 12.10 2.16
C TRP A 69 -0.05 13.27 2.01
N CYS A 70 -0.58 13.52 0.81
CA CYS A 70 -1.62 14.52 0.60
C CYS A 70 -2.90 14.21 1.39
N ASN A 71 -3.16 12.91 1.64
CA ASN A 71 -4.35 12.43 2.32
C ASN A 71 -4.13 12.05 3.79
N TRP A 72 -2.97 12.37 4.37
CA TRP A 72 -2.75 12.17 5.79
C TRP A 72 -3.64 13.10 6.64
N PRO A 73 -4.26 12.64 7.75
CA PRO A 73 -4.11 11.33 8.38
C PRO A 73 -5.08 10.25 7.86
N LYS A 74 -6.01 10.55 6.95
CA LYS A 74 -6.98 9.59 6.41
C LYS A 74 -6.30 8.37 5.78
N SER A 75 -5.15 8.59 5.13
CA SER A 75 -4.33 7.53 4.53
C SER A 75 -3.73 6.55 5.54
N MET A 76 -3.72 6.84 6.85
CA MET A 76 -3.34 5.85 7.87
C MET A 76 -4.17 4.57 7.80
N ARG A 77 -5.42 4.67 7.31
CA ARG A 77 -6.36 3.56 7.11
C ARG A 77 -6.27 2.93 5.73
N PHE A 78 -5.40 3.41 4.85
CA PHE A 78 -5.15 2.71 3.59
C PHE A 78 -4.52 1.37 3.90
N THR A 79 -4.88 0.37 3.13
CA THR A 79 -4.35 -0.98 3.26
C THR A 79 -3.22 -1.16 2.25
N ILE A 80 -2.10 -1.68 2.75
CA ILE A 80 -1.01 -2.22 1.94
C ILE A 80 -1.19 -3.73 1.92
N GLU A 81 -1.33 -4.28 0.72
CA GLU A 81 -1.26 -5.73 0.53
C GLU A 81 0.05 -6.09 -0.15
N LEU A 82 0.71 -7.15 0.33
CA LEU A 82 1.88 -7.76 -0.27
C LEU A 82 1.52 -9.17 -0.71
N HIS A 83 1.88 -9.53 -1.93
CA HIS A 83 1.55 -10.80 -2.57
C HIS A 83 2.81 -11.47 -3.12
N CYS A 84 2.78 -12.80 -3.20
CA CYS A 84 3.83 -13.61 -3.80
C CYS A 84 3.31 -14.14 -5.13
N SER A 85 4.00 -13.84 -6.25
CA SER A 85 3.65 -14.35 -7.59
C SER A 85 3.60 -15.88 -7.66
N GLN A 86 4.32 -16.56 -6.76
CA GLN A 86 4.33 -18.02 -6.65
C GLN A 86 3.14 -18.59 -5.86
N ALA A 87 2.22 -17.75 -5.38
CA ALA A 87 1.00 -18.20 -4.70
C ALA A 87 0.01 -18.87 -5.67
N ASP A 88 -0.83 -19.77 -5.12
CA ASP A 88 -1.85 -20.53 -5.88
C ASP A 88 -2.82 -19.61 -6.66
N THR A 89 -3.07 -18.40 -6.15
CA THR A 89 -3.91 -17.38 -6.80
C THR A 89 -3.41 -16.97 -8.20
N PHE A 90 -2.11 -17.09 -8.46
CA PHE A 90 -1.47 -16.73 -9.72
C PHE A 90 -1.13 -17.94 -10.61
N ALA A 91 -1.57 -19.15 -10.24
CA ALA A 91 -1.34 -20.35 -11.06
C ALA A 91 -1.93 -20.21 -12.49
N HIS A 92 -3.03 -19.48 -12.64
CA HIS A 92 -3.68 -19.22 -13.94
C HIS A 92 -2.82 -18.38 -14.90
N VAL A 93 -1.80 -17.69 -14.40
CA VAL A 93 -0.79 -16.96 -15.20
C VAL A 93 0.58 -17.63 -15.12
N ASN A 94 0.63 -18.92 -14.78
CA ASN A 94 1.85 -19.72 -14.65
C ASN A 94 2.88 -19.12 -13.67
N HIS A 95 2.43 -18.39 -12.65
CA HIS A 95 3.30 -17.72 -11.68
C HIS A 95 4.31 -16.73 -12.28
N GLU A 96 4.05 -16.23 -13.50
CA GLU A 96 4.87 -15.21 -14.15
C GLU A 96 4.60 -13.85 -13.51
N LEU A 97 5.66 -13.21 -12.99
CA LEU A 97 5.55 -11.98 -12.19
C LEU A 97 4.87 -10.84 -12.97
N ASP A 98 5.32 -10.56 -14.19
CA ASP A 98 4.72 -9.52 -15.06
C ASP A 98 3.24 -9.82 -15.37
N ALA A 99 2.89 -11.10 -15.54
CA ALA A 99 1.52 -11.52 -15.82
C ALA A 99 0.65 -11.45 -14.57
N ALA A 100 1.21 -11.71 -13.38
CA ALA A 100 0.54 -11.57 -12.10
C ALA A 100 0.24 -10.10 -11.77
N GLU A 101 1.18 -9.17 -12.03
CA GLU A 101 0.94 -7.73 -11.93
C GLU A 101 -0.21 -7.31 -12.87
N GLN A 102 -0.16 -7.73 -14.13
CA GLN A 102 -1.21 -7.44 -15.11
C GLN A 102 -2.57 -8.02 -14.70
N ALA A 103 -2.60 -9.23 -14.13
CA ALA A 103 -3.83 -9.84 -13.64
C ALA A 103 -4.45 -9.03 -12.48
N LEU A 104 -3.64 -8.53 -11.55
CA LEU A 104 -4.10 -7.64 -10.48
C LEU A 104 -4.61 -6.30 -11.03
N ILE A 105 -3.89 -5.70 -11.99
CA ILE A 105 -4.31 -4.45 -12.65
C ILE A 105 -5.62 -4.66 -13.39
N ALA A 106 -5.76 -5.74 -14.17
CA ALA A 106 -6.98 -6.05 -14.91
C ALA A 106 -8.18 -6.29 -13.98
N ARG A 107 -7.95 -6.96 -12.84
CA ARG A 107 -8.99 -7.26 -11.85
C ARG A 107 -9.53 -6.01 -11.16
N TRP A 108 -8.64 -5.06 -10.84
CA TRP A 108 -8.99 -3.95 -9.95
C TRP A 108 -9.05 -2.58 -10.63
N SER A 109 -8.52 -2.46 -11.85
CA SER A 109 -8.42 -1.20 -12.61
C SER A 109 -7.93 -0.02 -11.76
N PRO A 110 -6.73 -0.08 -11.16
CA PRO A 110 -6.31 0.87 -10.12
C PRO A 110 -6.24 2.33 -10.60
N CYS A 111 -6.49 3.28 -9.71
CA CYS A 111 -6.54 4.71 -10.07
C CYS A 111 -5.27 5.26 -10.74
N PHE A 112 -4.09 4.83 -10.29
CA PHE A 112 -2.80 5.42 -10.67
C PHE A 112 -1.95 4.52 -11.57
N ASN A 113 -2.39 3.31 -11.88
CA ASN A 113 -1.74 2.51 -12.92
C ASN A 113 -2.13 3.08 -14.29
N VAL A 114 -1.14 3.57 -15.04
CA VAL A 114 -1.30 4.04 -16.43
C VAL A 114 -0.85 2.98 -17.44
N VAL A 115 0.10 2.14 -17.06
CA VAL A 115 0.56 1.00 -17.86
C VAL A 115 -0.34 -0.20 -17.57
N TYR A 116 -0.69 -0.95 -18.62
CA TYR A 116 -1.60 -2.11 -18.59
C TYR A 116 -3.04 -1.84 -18.14
N ASN A 117 -3.38 -0.60 -17.85
CA ASN A 117 -4.70 -0.18 -17.41
C ASN A 117 -5.32 0.78 -18.43
N LYS A 118 -6.23 0.25 -19.27
CA LYS A 118 -6.86 1.04 -20.34
C LYS A 118 -7.92 2.01 -19.81
N GLU A 119 -8.58 1.64 -18.72
CA GLU A 119 -9.69 2.40 -18.13
C GLU A 119 -9.49 2.49 -16.60
N PRO A 120 -8.53 3.33 -16.14
CA PRO A 120 -8.28 3.47 -14.71
C PRO A 120 -9.52 3.96 -13.97
N THR A 121 -9.82 3.34 -12.83
CA THR A 121 -10.90 3.80 -11.94
C THR A 121 -10.64 5.24 -11.54
N PRO A 122 -11.59 6.17 -11.74
CA PRO A 122 -11.41 7.56 -11.33
C PRO A 122 -11.10 7.66 -9.83
N LEU A 123 -10.18 8.55 -9.47
CA LEU A 123 -9.88 8.80 -8.06
C LEU A 123 -11.15 9.33 -7.36
N PRO A 124 -11.63 8.71 -6.26
CA PRO A 124 -12.81 9.19 -5.57
C PRO A 124 -12.66 10.64 -5.06
N GLU A 125 -13.71 11.45 -5.23
CA GLU A 125 -13.72 12.89 -4.85
C GLU A 125 -13.37 13.14 -3.37
N LYS A 126 -13.60 12.15 -2.51
CA LYS A 126 -13.26 12.17 -1.08
C LYS A 126 -11.75 12.25 -0.80
N TYR A 127 -10.90 12.18 -1.83
CA TYR A 127 -9.44 12.21 -1.72
C TYR A 127 -8.82 13.40 -2.46
N ALA A 128 -7.78 13.96 -1.85
CA ALA A 128 -6.93 14.95 -2.51
C ALA A 128 -6.05 14.27 -3.56
N PRO A 129 -5.90 14.86 -4.77
CA PRO A 129 -5.04 14.30 -5.81
C PRO A 129 -3.54 14.40 -5.43
N PRO A 130 -2.65 13.63 -6.10
CA PRO A 130 -1.20 13.66 -5.84
C PRO A 130 -0.57 15.06 -5.99
N ASN A 131 -1.07 15.88 -6.91
CA ASN A 131 -0.57 17.24 -7.12
C ASN A 131 -1.02 18.26 -6.05
N ALA A 132 -1.86 17.85 -5.09
CA ALA A 132 -2.30 18.71 -4.01
C ALA A 132 -1.13 19.12 -3.06
N PRO A 133 -1.29 20.22 -2.31
CA PRO A 133 -0.35 20.58 -1.24
C PRO A 133 -0.34 19.54 -0.11
N LEU A 134 0.85 19.21 0.39
CA LEU A 134 0.99 18.36 1.58
C LEU A 134 0.45 19.09 2.81
N ARG A 135 -0.50 18.45 3.51
CA ARG A 135 -1.08 18.95 4.76
C ARG A 135 -0.42 18.36 6.02
N CYS A 136 0.45 17.36 5.85
CA CYS A 136 1.15 16.68 6.93
C CYS A 136 2.55 17.24 7.18
N SER A 137 3.22 16.73 8.22
CA SER A 137 4.64 16.98 8.41
C SER A 137 5.46 16.40 7.27
N ARG A 138 6.51 17.11 6.84
CA ARG A 138 7.53 16.57 5.92
C ARG A 138 8.59 15.72 6.62
N ARG A 139 8.52 15.59 7.95
CA ARG A 139 9.45 14.78 8.73
C ARG A 139 8.85 13.40 8.92
N LEU A 140 9.40 12.40 8.23
CA LEU A 140 8.93 11.01 8.29
C LEU A 140 8.82 10.50 9.73
N GLY A 141 9.84 10.72 10.57
CA GLY A 141 9.80 10.31 11.98
C GLY A 141 8.68 10.96 12.81
N LYS A 142 8.14 12.12 12.41
CA LYS A 142 6.94 12.68 13.05
C LYS A 142 5.69 11.91 12.64
N LEU A 143 5.56 11.54 11.37
CA LEU A 143 4.43 10.75 10.87
C LEU A 143 4.43 9.32 11.42
N ILE A 144 5.60 8.69 11.56
CA ILE A 144 5.75 7.37 12.19
C ILE A 144 5.26 7.42 13.63
N ARG A 145 5.65 8.42 14.42
CA ARG A 145 5.13 8.62 15.79
C ARG A 145 3.63 8.87 15.85
N GLU A 146 3.08 9.58 14.86
CA GLU A 146 1.63 9.78 14.76
C GLU A 146 0.91 8.44 14.46
N ALA A 147 1.48 7.61 13.59
CA ALA A 147 0.98 6.26 13.30
C ALA A 147 1.07 5.33 14.51
N GLU A 148 2.20 5.33 15.21
CA GLU A 148 2.43 4.56 16.44
C GLU A 148 1.36 4.88 17.49
N ARG A 149 1.12 6.16 17.77
CA ARG A 149 0.05 6.58 18.70
C ARG A 149 -1.34 6.14 18.25
N ALA A 150 -1.62 6.18 16.95
CA ALA A 150 -2.91 5.74 16.42
C ALA A 150 -3.09 4.23 16.64
N VAL A 151 -2.05 3.44 16.41
CA VAL A 151 -2.03 1.99 16.67
C VAL A 151 -2.22 1.69 18.16
N GLU A 152 -1.49 2.35 19.05
CA GLU A 152 -1.63 2.17 20.51
C GLU A 152 -3.06 2.44 21.00
N ILE A 153 -3.70 3.50 20.49
CA ILE A 153 -5.09 3.85 20.85
C ILE A 153 -6.06 2.77 20.37
N GLU A 154 -5.88 2.26 19.15
CA GLU A 154 -6.71 1.19 18.59
C GLU A 154 -6.54 -0.12 19.36
N ASP A 155 -5.29 -0.51 19.63
CA ASP A 155 -4.99 -1.74 20.38
C ASP A 155 -5.55 -1.68 21.80
N ARG A 156 -5.47 -0.51 22.47
CA ARG A 156 -6.11 -0.30 23.77
C ARG A 156 -7.62 -0.44 23.71
N LYS A 157 -8.28 0.12 22.69
CA LYS A 157 -9.75 0.01 22.52
C LYS A 157 -10.17 -1.43 22.28
N LEU A 158 -9.44 -2.17 21.43
CA LEU A 158 -9.69 -3.58 21.16
C LEU A 158 -9.49 -4.46 22.40
N GLY A 159 -8.46 -4.18 23.21
CA GLY A 159 -8.24 -4.86 24.48
C GLY A 159 -9.32 -4.57 25.53
N THR A 160 -9.93 -3.38 25.50
CA THR A 160 -11.01 -2.97 26.42
C THR A 160 -12.37 -3.57 26.03
N GLN A 161 -12.59 -3.90 24.75
CA GLN A 161 -13.82 -4.54 24.26
C GLN A 161 -13.88 -6.06 24.46
N LYS A 162 -12.79 -6.70 24.90
CA LYS A 162 -12.70 -8.16 25.10
C LYS A 162 -13.14 -8.64 26.49
N TRP A 163 -13.83 -7.82 27.27
CA TRP A 163 -14.28 -8.13 28.65
C TRP A 163 -15.74 -7.75 28.86
#